data_AF-A0AAD4JT65-F1
#
_entry.id   AF-A0AAD4JT65-F1
#
_cell.length_a   1.000
_cell.length_b   1.000
_cell.length_c   1.000
_cell.angle_alpha   90.00
_cell.angle_beta   90.00
_cell.angle_gamma   90.00
#
_symmetry.space_group_name_H-M   'P 1'
#
loop_
_entity.id
_entity.type
_entity.pdbx_description
1 polymer ?
#
loop_
_entity_poly.entity_id
_entity_poly.type
_entity_poly.pdbx_seq_one_letter_code
_entity_poly.pdbx_strand_id
1 'polypeptide(L)'
;MPEHTPAPTPHRAIYGFAFYILFTVLFVIYVAWAYLPEELGLHSHLPDKYFAAFVPVLILVGAFFAFIIYPAINLALTPNIDSIASVVDLKLVLPKGSNFTSWSQLQQQRAEDQDQPDAAPIPCNLCKITHRPKTRPPIAPLRFLDLQEVNAAFLEN
;
A
#
# COMPACT_ATOMS: atom_id res chain seq x y z
N MET A 1 16.00 -2.34 -16.73
CA MET A 1 14.69 -2.99 -16.99
C MET A 1 13.65 -1.88 -17.17
N PRO A 2 13.14 -1.63 -18.38
CA PRO A 2 12.21 -0.52 -18.66
C PRO A 2 10.76 -0.83 -18.28
N GLU A 3 10.44 -2.06 -17.92
CA GLU A 3 9.06 -2.53 -17.66
C GLU A 3 8.43 -1.88 -16.42
N HIS A 4 9.24 -1.38 -15.49
CA HIS A 4 8.78 -0.73 -14.27
C HIS A 4 8.78 0.80 -14.37
N THR A 5 9.10 1.37 -15.53
CA THR A 5 9.06 2.81 -15.72
C THR A 5 7.60 3.26 -15.86
N PRO A 6 7.13 4.28 -15.10
CA PRO A 6 5.78 4.83 -15.23
C PRO A 6 5.56 5.60 -16.55
N ALA A 7 6.58 5.67 -17.41
CA ALA A 7 6.53 6.37 -18.69
C ALA A 7 5.48 5.75 -19.62
N PRO A 8 4.78 6.58 -20.41
CA PRO A 8 3.80 6.09 -21.38
C PRO A 8 4.52 5.31 -22.48
N THR A 9 4.53 3.99 -22.36
CA THR A 9 5.05 3.09 -23.39
C THR A 9 3.91 2.69 -24.34
N PRO A 10 4.19 2.55 -25.64
CA PRO A 10 3.17 2.13 -26.61
C PRO A 10 2.56 0.77 -26.25
N HIS A 11 3.33 -0.12 -25.62
CA HIS A 11 2.84 -1.40 -25.13
C HIS A 11 1.72 -1.27 -24.07
N ARG A 12 1.76 -0.27 -23.18
CA ARG A 12 0.70 -0.03 -22.19
C ARG A 12 -0.61 0.48 -22.82
N ALA A 13 -0.54 1.16 -23.97
CA ALA A 13 -1.73 1.67 -24.67
C ALA A 13 -2.59 0.56 -25.30
N ILE A 14 -2.00 -0.61 -25.57
CA ILE A 14 -2.68 -1.74 -26.21
C ILE A 14 -3.84 -2.25 -25.35
N TYR A 15 -3.67 -2.31 -24.02
CA TYR A 15 -4.74 -2.77 -23.12
C TYR A 15 -5.94 -1.83 -23.14
N GLY A 16 -5.71 -0.52 -23.11
CA GLY A 16 -6.78 0.47 -23.19
C GLY A 16 -7.54 0.39 -24.52
N PHE A 17 -6.82 0.22 -25.63
CA PHE A 17 -7.44 0.03 -26.94
C PHE A 17 -8.24 -1.27 -27.05
N ALA A 18 -7.71 -2.38 -26.52
CA ALA A 18 -8.41 -3.67 -26.50
C ALA A 18 -9.72 -3.57 -25.69
N PHE A 19 -9.68 -2.93 -24.52
CA PHE A 19 -10.89 -2.66 -23.72
C PHE A 19 -11.86 -1.75 -24.44
N TYR A 20 -11.39 -0.70 -25.12
CA TYR A 20 -12.24 0.19 -25.90
C TYR A 20 -13.03 -0.57 -26.97
N ILE A 21 -12.38 -1.43 -27.76
CA ILE A 21 -13.06 -2.25 -28.77
C ILE A 21 -14.03 -3.23 -28.11
N LEU A 22 -13.60 -3.92 -27.03
CA LEU A 22 -14.43 -4.87 -26.30
C LEU A 22 -15.71 -4.22 -25.77
N PHE A 23 -15.61 -3.09 -25.07
CA PHE A 23 -16.77 -2.39 -24.53
C PHE A 23 -17.64 -1.76 -25.62
N THR A 24 -17.05 -1.31 -26.73
CA THR A 24 -17.82 -0.80 -27.88
C THR A 24 -18.68 -1.92 -28.48
N VAL A 25 -18.11 -3.10 -28.71
CA VAL A 25 -18.84 -4.26 -29.25
C VAL A 25 -19.93 -4.70 -28.27
N LEU A 26 -19.62 -4.82 -26.99
CA LEU A 26 -20.61 -5.18 -25.96
C LEU A 26 -21.74 -4.15 -25.88
N PHE A 27 -21.42 -2.86 -26.00
CA PHE A 27 -22.43 -1.79 -26.00
C PHE A 27 -23.36 -1.88 -27.21
N VAL A 28 -22.82 -2.10 -28.41
CA VAL A 28 -23.64 -2.29 -29.62
C VAL A 28 -24.55 -3.51 -29.49
N ILE A 29 -24.04 -4.63 -28.97
CA ILE A 29 -24.84 -5.84 -28.72
C ILE A 29 -25.95 -5.56 -27.70
N TYR A 30 -25.62 -4.84 -26.62
CA TYR A 30 -26.59 -4.47 -25.59
C TYR A 30 -27.70 -3.55 -26.13
N VAL A 31 -27.34 -2.51 -26.90
CA VAL A 31 -28.33 -1.61 -27.54
C VAL A 31 -29.18 -2.38 -28.54
N ALA A 32 -28.58 -3.24 -29.37
CA ALA A 32 -29.33 -4.07 -30.30
C ALA A 32 -30.33 -4.97 -29.56
N TRP A 33 -29.91 -5.64 -28.48
CA TRP A 33 -30.81 -6.45 -27.65
C TRP A 33 -31.92 -5.62 -26.98
N ALA A 34 -31.60 -4.43 -26.45
CA ALA A 34 -32.55 -3.58 -25.73
C ALA A 34 -33.64 -2.98 -26.64
N TYR A 35 -33.31 -2.62 -27.88
CA TYR A 35 -34.22 -1.91 -28.79
C TYR A 35 -34.85 -2.77 -29.89
N LEU A 36 -34.33 -3.97 -30.19
CA LEU A 36 -34.94 -4.82 -31.23
C LEU A 36 -36.31 -5.36 -30.79
N PRO A 37 -37.30 -5.40 -31.70
CA PRO A 37 -38.58 -6.04 -31.45
C PRO A 37 -38.45 -7.56 -31.22
N GLU A 38 -39.42 -8.14 -30.52
CA GLU A 38 -39.45 -9.56 -30.13
C GLU A 38 -39.45 -10.53 -31.32
N GLU A 39 -39.94 -10.08 -32.47
CA GLU A 39 -40.06 -10.90 -33.68
C GLU A 39 -38.71 -11.28 -34.31
N LEU A 40 -37.62 -10.61 -33.94
CA LEU A 40 -36.27 -10.90 -34.45
C LEU A 40 -35.55 -12.04 -33.68
N GLY A 41 -36.26 -12.74 -32.79
CA GLY A 41 -35.82 -14.01 -32.21
C GLY A 41 -34.73 -13.92 -31.13
N LEU A 42 -34.11 -12.75 -30.92
CA LEU A 42 -33.12 -12.54 -29.85
C LEU A 42 -33.73 -12.72 -28.44
N HIS A 43 -35.01 -12.41 -28.28
CA HIS A 43 -35.71 -12.47 -27.00
C HIS A 43 -36.03 -13.89 -26.53
N SER A 44 -36.03 -14.91 -27.41
CA SER A 44 -36.24 -16.31 -27.01
C SER A 44 -35.06 -16.90 -26.22
N HIS A 45 -33.88 -16.30 -26.29
CA HIS A 45 -32.66 -16.81 -25.66
C HIS A 45 -32.03 -15.83 -24.66
N LEU A 46 -32.55 -14.61 -24.57
CA LEU A 46 -32.06 -13.55 -23.70
C LEU A 46 -33.09 -13.24 -22.60
N PRO A 47 -32.65 -12.69 -21.44
CA PRO A 47 -33.57 -12.35 -20.36
C PRO A 47 -34.58 -11.27 -20.76
N ASP A 48 -35.64 -11.13 -19.96
CA ASP A 48 -36.70 -10.15 -20.17
C ASP A 48 -36.15 -8.71 -20.31
N LYS A 49 -36.83 -7.87 -21.10
CA LYS A 49 -36.46 -6.48 -21.38
C LYS A 49 -36.33 -5.61 -20.14
N TYR A 50 -37.01 -5.97 -19.04
CA TYR A 50 -36.79 -5.33 -17.74
C TYR A 50 -35.30 -5.31 -17.35
N PHE A 51 -34.54 -6.36 -17.69
CA PHE A 51 -33.11 -6.42 -17.43
C PHE A 51 -32.31 -5.37 -18.21
N ALA A 52 -32.81 -4.92 -19.35
CA ALA A 52 -32.15 -3.84 -20.08
C ALA A 52 -32.10 -2.56 -19.25
N ALA A 53 -33.13 -2.24 -18.48
CA ALA A 53 -33.13 -1.08 -17.56
C ALA A 53 -32.41 -1.38 -16.23
N PHE A 54 -32.49 -2.62 -15.75
CA PHE A 54 -31.89 -3.01 -14.47
C PHE A 54 -30.36 -3.08 -14.50
N VAL A 55 -29.77 -3.61 -15.59
CA VAL A 55 -28.31 -3.71 -15.76
C VAL A 55 -27.57 -2.36 -15.59
N PRO A 56 -27.96 -1.26 -16.24
CA PRO A 56 -27.27 0.02 -16.06
C PRO A 56 -27.42 0.57 -14.64
N VAL A 57 -28.56 0.33 -13.98
CA VAL A 57 -28.74 0.69 -12.56
C VAL A 57 -27.79 -0.10 -11.67
N LEU A 58 -27.63 -1.41 -11.90
CA LEU A 58 -26.67 -2.23 -11.18
C LEU A 58 -25.23 -1.75 -11.38
N ILE A 59 -24.85 -1.39 -12.61
CA ILE A 59 -23.52 -0.84 -12.91
C ILE A 59 -23.29 0.46 -12.13
N LEU A 60 -24.30 1.35 -12.07
CA LEU A 60 -24.23 2.60 -11.32
C LEU A 60 -24.04 2.34 -9.81
N VAL A 61 -24.81 1.41 -9.24
CA VAL A 61 -24.68 1.02 -7.82
C VAL A 61 -23.29 0.43 -7.55
N GLY A 62 -22.80 -0.45 -8.41
CA GLY A 62 -21.45 -1.01 -8.31
C GLY A 62 -20.36 0.04 -8.41
N ALA A 63 -20.49 0.99 -9.34
CA ALA A 63 -19.56 2.11 -9.49
C ALA A 63 -19.58 3.03 -8.25
N PHE A 64 -20.75 3.33 -7.71
CA PHE A 64 -20.87 4.10 -6.46
C PHE A 64 -20.16 3.39 -5.30
N PHE A 65 -20.33 2.08 -5.19
CA PHE A 65 -19.64 1.30 -4.18
C PHE A 65 -18.11 1.32 -4.38
N ALA A 66 -17.63 1.09 -5.61
CA ALA A 66 -16.21 1.00 -5.93
C ALA A 66 -15.46 2.32 -5.80
N PHE A 67 -16.07 3.45 -6.20
CA PHE A 67 -15.40 4.75 -6.25
C PHE A 67 -15.68 5.65 -5.05
N ILE A 68 -16.80 5.46 -4.35
CA ILE A 68 -17.17 6.30 -3.21
C ILE A 68 -17.04 5.52 -1.90
N ILE A 69 -17.81 4.44 -1.76
CA ILE A 69 -17.91 3.71 -0.49
C ILE A 69 -16.58 3.05 -0.13
N TYR A 70 -15.98 2.31 -1.05
CA TYR A 70 -14.75 1.58 -0.78
C TYR A 70 -13.58 2.52 -0.41
N PRO A 71 -13.28 3.61 -1.16
CA PRO A 71 -12.28 4.58 -0.75
C PRO A 71 -12.63 5.28 0.57
N ALA A 72 -13.91 5.61 0.82
CA ALA A 72 -14.32 6.24 2.07
C ALA A 72 -14.08 5.34 3.29
N ILE A 73 -14.37 4.04 3.18
CA ILE A 73 -14.08 3.05 4.24
C ILE A 73 -12.56 2.96 4.46
N ASN A 74 -11.79 2.85 3.38
CA ASN A 74 -10.33 2.79 3.50
C ASN A 74 -9.77 4.04 4.18
N LEU A 75 -10.27 5.23 3.83
CA LEU A 75 -9.87 6.48 4.46
C LEU A 75 -10.30 6.57 5.92
N ALA A 76 -11.50 6.07 6.26
CA ALA A 76 -11.98 6.02 7.64
C ALA A 76 -11.19 5.06 8.53
N LEU A 77 -10.64 3.98 7.96
CA LEU A 77 -9.75 3.04 8.64
C LEU A 77 -8.30 3.53 8.71
N THR A 78 -7.94 4.54 7.91
CA THR A 78 -6.58 5.09 7.90
C THR A 78 -6.41 5.99 9.14
N PRO A 79 -5.31 5.83 9.91
CA PRO A 79 -5.04 6.71 11.05
C PRO A 79 -4.89 8.18 10.60
N ASN A 80 -5.19 9.10 11.52
CA ASN A 80 -5.07 10.54 11.26
C ASN A 80 -3.66 10.89 10.73
N ILE A 81 -3.57 11.86 9.82
CA ILE A 81 -2.32 12.29 9.18
C ILE A 81 -1.25 12.70 10.19
N ASP A 82 -1.65 13.29 11.31
CA ASP A 82 -0.74 13.72 12.39
C ASP A 82 -0.31 12.57 13.30
N SER A 83 -0.90 11.37 13.16
CA SER A 83 -0.54 10.21 13.96
C SER A 83 0.77 9.61 13.47
N ILE A 84 1.67 9.30 14.42
CA ILE A 84 2.92 8.56 14.15
C ILE A 84 2.64 7.23 13.42
N ALA A 85 1.46 6.65 13.64
CA ALA A 85 0.96 5.45 12.99
C ALA A 85 0.92 5.50 11.46
N SER A 86 0.87 6.69 10.87
CA SER A 86 0.86 6.86 9.41
C SER A 86 2.24 6.71 8.78
N VAL A 87 3.32 6.86 9.57
CA VAL A 87 4.71 6.88 9.08
C VAL A 87 5.48 5.60 9.43
N VAL A 88 5.21 4.99 10.59
CA VAL A 88 5.97 3.84 11.08
C VAL A 88 5.22 2.52 10.94
N ASP A 89 5.91 1.53 10.38
CA ASP A 89 5.50 0.13 10.43
C ASP A 89 5.82 -0.47 11.81
N LEU A 90 4.80 -0.92 12.53
CA LEU A 90 4.95 -1.54 13.85
C LEU A 90 5.90 -2.74 13.85
N LYS A 91 5.98 -3.51 12.76
CA LYS A 91 6.90 -4.65 12.67
C LYS A 91 8.36 -4.24 12.65
N LEU A 92 8.66 -3.03 12.19
CA LEU A 92 10.01 -2.50 12.16
C LEU A 92 10.40 -1.81 13.47
N VAL A 93 9.43 -1.23 14.17
CA VAL A 93 9.66 -0.49 15.42
C VAL A 93 9.72 -1.41 16.64
N LEU A 94 8.89 -2.46 16.69
CA LEU A 94 8.83 -3.36 17.84
C LEU A 94 9.98 -4.38 17.83
N PRO A 95 10.62 -4.67 18.99
CA PRO A 95 11.62 -5.73 19.09
C PRO A 95 11.00 -7.09 18.74
N LYS A 96 11.78 -7.96 18.07
CA LYS A 96 11.33 -9.24 17.52
C LYS A 96 10.71 -10.11 18.63
N GLY A 97 9.44 -10.51 18.45
CA GLY A 97 8.69 -11.32 19.41
C GLY A 97 7.80 -10.54 20.38
N SER A 98 7.84 -9.20 20.37
CA SER A 98 6.91 -8.38 21.15
C SER A 98 5.62 -8.10 20.37
N ASN A 99 4.48 -8.14 21.07
CA ASN A 99 3.18 -7.76 20.50
C ASN A 99 2.92 -6.28 20.75
N PHE A 100 2.26 -5.62 19.80
CA PHE A 100 1.80 -4.26 19.99
C PHE A 100 0.71 -4.21 21.05
N THR A 101 0.92 -3.40 22.07
CA THR A 101 -0.08 -3.17 23.13
C THR A 101 -0.73 -1.80 23.00
N SER A 102 0.07 -0.75 22.78
CA SER A 102 -0.39 0.63 22.71
C SER A 102 0.64 1.56 22.08
N TRP A 103 0.18 2.69 21.54
CA TRP A 103 1.04 3.73 20.95
C TRP A 103 1.95 4.43 21.97
N SER A 104 1.57 4.44 23.25
CA SER A 104 2.39 5.01 24.33
C SER A 104 3.69 4.25 24.56
N GLN A 105 3.73 2.94 24.26
CA GLN A 105 4.94 2.12 24.34
C GLN A 105 6.06 2.66 23.44
N LEU A 106 5.71 3.14 22.25
CA LEU A 106 6.67 3.71 21.30
C LEU A 106 7.19 5.08 21.74
N GLN A 107 6.35 5.86 22.41
CA GLN A 107 6.74 7.16 22.97
C GLN A 107 7.72 6.99 24.14
N GLN A 108 7.49 5.97 24.98
CA GLN A 108 8.31 5.68 26.14
C GLN A 108 9.68 5.11 25.78
N GLN A 109 9.77 4.21 24.79
CA GLN A 109 11.06 3.74 24.27
C GLN A 109 11.93 4.88 23.72
N ARG A 110 11.33 5.88 23.05
CA ARG A 110 12.06 7.05 22.57
C ARG A 110 12.67 7.87 23.71
N ALA A 111 11.98 7.96 24.86
CA ALA A 111 12.49 8.65 26.03
C ALA A 111 13.65 7.88 26.67
N GLU A 112 13.56 6.55 26.76
CA GLU A 112 14.63 5.69 27.30
C GLU A 112 15.91 5.72 26.46
N ASP A 113 15.80 5.72 25.12
CA ASP A 113 16.96 5.77 24.21
C ASP A 113 17.71 7.12 24.27
N GLN A 114 17.06 8.19 24.74
CA GLN A 114 17.67 9.51 24.92
C GLN A 114 18.46 9.63 26.23
N ASP A 115 18.15 8.81 27.24
CA ASP A 115 18.76 8.85 28.58
C ASP A 115 19.98 7.90 28.73
N GLN A 116 20.48 7.36 27.62
CA GLN A 116 21.57 6.38 27.68
C GLN A 116 22.87 7.06 28.15
N PRO A 117 23.51 6.56 29.22
CA PRO A 117 24.63 7.25 29.87
C PRO A 117 25.83 7.32 28.94
N ASP A 118 26.44 8.51 28.87
CA ASP A 118 27.65 8.78 28.09
C ASP A 118 28.73 7.72 28.36
N ALA A 119 29.25 7.11 27.29
CA ALA A 119 30.29 6.11 27.38
C ALA A 119 31.57 6.64 28.08
N ALA A 120 32.19 5.78 28.89
CA ALA A 120 33.38 6.11 29.67
C ALA A 120 34.59 6.47 28.78
N PRO A 121 35.53 7.31 29.26
CA PRO A 121 36.72 7.68 28.50
C PRO A 121 37.61 6.46 28.21
N ILE A 122 38.15 6.38 26.99
CA ILE A 122 39.02 5.29 26.53
C ILE A 122 40.44 5.85 26.28
N PRO A 123 41.52 5.19 26.75
CA PRO A 123 42.88 5.60 26.44
C PRO A 123 43.22 5.32 24.96
N CYS A 124 43.76 6.31 24.25
CA CYS A 124 44.10 6.17 22.84
C CYS A 124 45.60 5.96 22.62
N ASN A 125 45.97 4.85 21.98
CA ASN A 125 47.36 4.50 21.70
C ASN A 125 48.02 5.38 20.64
N LEU A 126 47.24 6.09 19.82
CA LEU A 126 47.77 6.89 18.71
C LEU A 126 48.24 8.28 19.17
N CYS A 127 47.47 8.92 20.06
CA CYS A 127 47.73 10.28 20.54
C CYS A 127 48.15 10.33 22.02
N LYS A 128 48.17 9.18 22.70
CA LYS A 128 48.53 9.03 24.13
C LYS A 128 47.70 9.89 25.10
N ILE A 129 46.49 10.28 24.71
CA ILE A 129 45.52 10.99 25.55
C ILE A 129 44.21 10.18 25.67
N THR A 130 43.37 10.52 26.63
CA THR A 130 42.05 9.92 26.81
C THR A 130 41.04 10.55 25.87
N HIS A 131 40.36 9.73 25.05
CA HIS A 131 39.25 10.18 24.23
C HIS A 131 37.93 9.81 24.89
N ARG A 132 37.00 10.77 24.92
CA ARG A 132 35.61 10.47 25.19
C ARG A 132 34.94 10.15 23.86
N PRO A 133 34.45 8.92 23.65
CA PRO A 133 33.70 8.62 22.45
C PRO A 133 32.45 9.51 22.44
N LYS A 134 32.30 10.34 21.41
CA LYS A 134 31.10 11.13 21.21
C LYS A 134 30.04 10.19 20.65
N THR A 135 29.35 9.46 21.52
CA THR A 135 28.15 8.70 21.18
C THR A 135 27.07 9.73 20.86
N ARG A 136 26.97 10.13 19.59
CA ARG A 136 25.72 10.75 19.15
C ARG A 136 24.66 9.65 19.23
N PRO A 137 23.44 9.92 19.73
CA PRO A 137 22.35 8.99 19.48
C PRO A 137 22.35 8.71 17.97
N PRO A 138 22.24 7.45 17.54
CA PRO A 138 22.18 7.14 16.13
C PRO A 138 21.11 8.06 15.54
N ILE A 139 21.48 8.86 14.53
CA ILE A 139 20.50 9.65 13.78
C ILE A 139 19.47 8.63 13.36
N ALA A 140 18.24 8.73 13.90
CA ALA A 140 17.18 7.76 13.72
C ALA A 140 17.18 7.34 12.26
N PRO A 141 17.78 6.20 11.93
CA PRO A 141 17.81 5.84 10.55
C PRO A 141 16.38 5.45 10.25
N LEU A 142 15.88 5.83 9.08
CA LEU A 142 15.14 4.82 8.32
C LEU A 142 16.04 3.60 8.32
N ARG A 143 15.82 2.68 9.27
CA ARG A 143 16.72 1.62 9.72
C ARG A 143 17.43 1.05 8.50
N PHE A 144 18.66 1.49 8.24
CA PHE A 144 19.43 0.91 7.16
C PHE A 144 19.68 -0.51 7.63
N LEU A 145 18.97 -1.43 6.98
CA LEU A 145 18.99 -2.84 7.29
C LEU A 145 20.44 -3.31 7.21
N ASP A 146 21.07 -3.51 8.36
CA ASP A 146 22.48 -3.91 8.39
C ASP A 146 22.56 -5.34 7.85
N LEU A 147 23.28 -5.51 6.75
CA LEU A 147 23.46 -6.80 6.10
C LEU A 147 24.13 -7.81 7.05
N GLN A 148 24.85 -7.35 8.07
CA GLN A 148 25.36 -8.21 9.14
C GLN A 148 24.24 -8.76 10.04
N GLU A 149 23.21 -7.98 10.38
CA GLU A 149 22.04 -8.48 11.13
C GLU A 149 21.28 -9.52 10.30
N VAL A 150 21.13 -9.28 9.00
CA VAL A 150 20.47 -10.22 8.08
C VAL A 150 21.26 -11.52 7.98
N ASN A 151 22.58 -11.44 7.78
CA ASN A 151 23.43 -12.63 7.68
C ASN A 151 23.51 -13.41 8.99
N ALA A 152 23.58 -12.74 10.14
CA ALA A 152 23.53 -13.40 11.44
C ALA A 152 22.20 -14.15 11.63
N ALA A 153 21.08 -13.54 11.23
CA ALA A 153 19.76 -14.15 11.32
C ALA A 153 19.55 -15.37 10.40
N PHE A 154 20.32 -15.50 9.30
CA PHE A 154 20.29 -16.66 8.42
C PHE A 154 21.24 -17.79 8.85
N LEU A 155 22.22 -17.51 9.70
CA LEU A 155 23.24 -18.47 10.13
C LEU A 155 22.89 -19.16 11.46
N GLU A 156 21.92 -18.64 12.22
CA GLU A 156 21.43 -19.26 13.48
C GLU A 156 20.25 -20.24 13.29
N ASN A 157 19.95 -20.63 12.04
CA ASN A 157 18.92 -21.61 11.69
C ASN A 157 19.55 -22.79 10.93
#